data_AF-A0A5D2GP00-F1
#
_entry.id   AF-A0A5D2GP00-F1
#
_cell.length_a   1.000
_cell.length_b   1.000
_cell.length_c   1.000
_cell.angle_alpha   90.00
_cell.angle_beta   90.00
_cell.angle_gamma   90.00
#
_symmetry.space_group_name_H-M   'P 1'
#
loop_
_entity.id
_entity.type
_entity.pdbx_description
1 polymer ?
#
loop_
_entity_poly.entity_id
_entity_poly.type
_entity_poly.pdbx_seq_one_letter_code
_entity_poly.pdbx_strand_id
1 'polypeptide(L)'
;MPSLSPRRLCFFNTTTGAPLREMNFLTSILAVRLNRKRLVVVLQEKTYIYDSNSLSMLDTIDTVPNLKASEQGTIIRIHLVSEATKSYSFRRGTCSSTIFSLSFAPSLQLPDILVATSSSGSVHIFSLGFETNQRTKKSGSFLGSILPCSVNDALDPAHHHVLHNAVSAGVRSYAVVRKVDNVADSSSSEIASCRAIISLIAYNGYFQEYAFTLNSQNESTWSLEREFNLVAVISGNAETS
;
A
#
# COMPACT_ATOMS: atom_id res chain seq x y z
N MET A 1 -20.05 -28.35 -2.64
CA MET A 1 -19.15 -27.24 -2.25
C MET A 1 -18.23 -27.73 -1.15
N PRO A 2 -16.89 -27.57 -1.25
CA PRO A 2 -15.99 -27.90 -0.14
C PRO A 2 -16.39 -27.09 1.11
N SER A 3 -16.32 -27.71 2.29
CA SER A 3 -16.75 -27.09 3.56
C SER A 3 -15.89 -25.87 3.92
N LEU A 4 -16.34 -24.66 3.65
CA LEU A 4 -15.53 -23.47 3.96
C LEU A 4 -15.31 -23.38 5.47
N SER A 5 -14.04 -23.46 5.90
CA SER A 5 -13.61 -23.29 7.28
C SER A 5 -12.58 -22.15 7.31
N PRO A 6 -12.72 -21.15 8.20
CA PRO A 6 -11.76 -20.05 8.29
C PRO A 6 -10.37 -20.50 8.79
N ARG A 7 -10.26 -21.77 9.21
CA ARG A 7 -9.03 -22.39 9.72
C ARG A 7 -8.35 -23.28 8.70
N ARG A 8 -8.82 -23.24 7.45
CA ARG A 8 -8.40 -24.15 6.40
C ARG A 8 -7.93 -23.38 5.18
N LEU A 9 -6.73 -23.72 4.71
CA LEU A 9 -6.17 -23.21 3.46
C LEU A 9 -6.14 -24.33 2.42
N CYS A 10 -6.81 -24.13 1.29
CA CYS A 10 -6.85 -25.08 0.19
C CYS A 10 -6.13 -24.51 -1.04
N PHE A 11 -5.25 -25.32 -1.63
CA PHE A 11 -4.61 -25.04 -2.91
C PHE A 11 -5.34 -25.82 -3.99
N PHE A 12 -5.64 -25.15 -5.11
CA PHE A 12 -6.29 -25.76 -6.25
C PHE A 12 -5.58 -25.36 -7.53
N ASN A 13 -5.62 -26.23 -8.52
CA ASN A 13 -5.21 -25.88 -9.87
C ASN A 13 -6.31 -25.03 -10.51
N THR A 14 -5.97 -23.82 -10.94
CA THR A 14 -6.95 -22.89 -11.52
C THR A 14 -7.48 -23.34 -12.88
N THR A 15 -6.73 -24.15 -13.62
CA THR A 15 -7.11 -24.66 -14.94
C THR A 15 -8.01 -25.89 -14.83
N THR A 16 -7.69 -26.82 -13.94
CA THR A 16 -8.44 -28.07 -13.80
C THR A 16 -9.47 -28.05 -12.68
N GLY A 17 -9.42 -27.04 -11.79
CA GLY A 17 -10.21 -26.99 -10.56
C GLY A 17 -9.82 -28.05 -9.51
N ALA A 18 -8.84 -28.90 -9.81
CA ALA A 18 -8.47 -30.02 -8.95
C ALA A 18 -7.82 -29.52 -7.66
N PRO A 19 -8.22 -30.05 -6.48
CA PRO A 19 -7.53 -29.75 -5.23
C PRO A 19 -6.12 -30.32 -5.27
N LEU A 20 -5.14 -29.49 -4.91
CA LEU A 20 -3.73 -29.87 -4.86
C LEU A 20 -3.32 -30.28 -3.44
N ARG A 21 -3.63 -29.43 -2.45
CA ARG A 21 -3.29 -29.68 -1.04
C ARG A 21 -4.20 -28.89 -0.11
N GLU A 22 -4.37 -29.42 1.10
CA GLU A 22 -5.09 -28.79 2.19
C GLU A 22 -4.17 -28.62 3.41
N MET A 23 -4.26 -27.47 4.08
CA MET A 23 -3.57 -27.18 5.33
C MET A 23 -4.60 -26.76 6.38
N ASN A 24 -4.49 -27.35 7.56
CA ASN A 24 -5.40 -27.10 8.69
C ASN A 24 -4.65 -26.38 9.81
N PHE A 25 -5.30 -25.34 10.35
CA PHE A 25 -4.76 -24.47 11.39
C PHE A 25 -5.64 -24.55 12.64
N LEU A 26 -5.02 -24.27 13.80
CA LEU A 26 -5.72 -24.35 15.09
C LEU A 26 -6.78 -23.25 15.24
N THR A 27 -6.44 -22.04 14.78
CA THR A 27 -7.31 -20.85 14.81
C THR A 27 -7.55 -20.32 13.41
N SER A 28 -8.43 -19.33 13.29
CA SER A 28 -8.74 -18.67 12.02
C SER A 28 -7.49 -18.04 11.41
N ILE A 29 -7.37 -18.21 10.10
CA ILE A 29 -6.34 -17.57 9.29
C ILE A 29 -6.74 -16.09 9.13
N LEU A 30 -5.87 -15.18 9.53
CA LEU A 30 -6.08 -13.74 9.43
C LEU A 30 -5.55 -13.17 8.11
N ALA A 31 -4.43 -13.70 7.64
CA ALA A 31 -3.87 -13.32 6.34
C ALA A 31 -3.05 -14.46 5.74
N VAL A 32 -3.06 -14.52 4.42
CA VAL A 32 -2.13 -15.32 3.63
C VAL A 32 -1.36 -14.39 2.72
N ARG A 33 -0.03 -14.55 2.68
CA ARG A 33 0.86 -13.85 1.74
C ARG A 33 1.72 -14.89 1.04
N LEU A 34 1.87 -14.75 -0.26
CA LEU A 34 2.60 -15.70 -1.09
C LEU A 34 3.57 -14.94 -1.99
N ASN A 35 4.79 -15.44 -2.09
CA ASN A 35 5.72 -15.10 -3.17
C ASN A 35 6.29 -16.39 -3.77
N ARG A 36 7.22 -16.28 -4.73
CA ARG A 36 7.79 -17.43 -5.46
C ARG A 36 8.62 -18.41 -4.59
N LYS A 37 8.97 -18.03 -3.36
CA LYS A 37 9.83 -18.82 -2.45
C LYS A 37 9.15 -19.13 -1.12
N ARG A 38 8.16 -18.34 -0.71
CA ARG A 38 7.61 -18.35 0.64
C ARG A 38 6.10 -18.20 0.60
N LEU A 39 5.44 -19.06 1.37
CA LEU A 39 4.06 -18.90 1.80
C LEU A 39 4.08 -18.50 3.27
N VAL A 40 3.42 -17.39 3.61
CA VAL A 40 3.28 -16.89 4.97
C VAL A 40 1.80 -16.96 5.36
N VAL A 41 1.51 -17.64 6.47
CA VAL A 41 0.16 -17.76 7.03
C VAL A 41 0.15 -17.12 8.41
N VAL A 42 -0.68 -16.10 8.59
CA VAL A 42 -0.78 -15.31 9.80
C VAL A 42 -2.03 -15.71 10.57
N LEU A 43 -1.85 -16.07 11.83
CA LEU A 43 -2.88 -16.33 12.83
C LEU A 43 -2.80 -15.23 13.90
N GLN A 44 -3.68 -15.28 14.91
CA GLN A 44 -3.71 -14.27 15.97
C GLN A 44 -2.40 -14.21 16.79
N GLU A 45 -1.83 -15.37 17.11
CA GLU A 45 -0.66 -15.48 18.00
C GLU A 45 0.55 -16.12 17.33
N LYS A 46 0.43 -16.55 16.07
CA LYS A 46 1.51 -17.21 15.33
C LYS A 46 1.52 -16.83 13.87
N THR A 47 2.70 -16.67 13.31
CA THR A 47 2.93 -16.57 11.87
C THR A 47 3.78 -17.74 11.42
N TYR A 48 3.26 -18.55 10.50
CA TYR A 48 3.98 -19.68 9.91
C TYR A 48 4.59 -19.28 8.57
N ILE A 49 5.84 -19.68 8.35
CA ILE A 49 6.56 -19.50 7.10
C ILE A 49 6.82 -20.87 6.49
N TYR A 50 6.35 -21.08 5.27
CA TYR A 50 6.52 -22.30 4.50
C TYR A 50 7.31 -22.03 3.22
N ASP A 51 7.94 -23.06 2.67
CA ASP A 51 8.39 -23.04 1.28
C ASP A 51 7.17 -23.06 0.35
N SER A 52 7.12 -22.18 -0.65
CA SER A 52 5.93 -22.04 -1.50
C SER A 52 5.70 -23.24 -2.42
N ASN A 53 6.74 -24.02 -2.73
CA ASN A 53 6.66 -25.12 -3.69
C ASN A 53 6.41 -26.44 -2.96
N SER A 54 7.21 -26.75 -1.93
CA SER A 54 7.07 -28.00 -1.18
C SER A 54 5.99 -27.93 -0.11
N LEU A 55 5.61 -26.71 0.32
CA LEU A 55 4.76 -26.42 1.48
C LEU A 55 5.31 -27.02 2.80
N SER A 56 6.63 -27.25 2.87
CA SER A 56 7.29 -27.61 4.12
C SER A 56 7.40 -26.40 5.04
N MET A 57 7.11 -26.58 6.33
CA MET A 57 7.29 -25.53 7.33
C MET A 57 8.77 -25.20 7.46
N LEU A 58 9.11 -23.93 7.30
CA LEU A 58 10.48 -23.41 7.41
C LEU A 58 10.70 -22.73 8.76
N ASP A 59 9.70 -21.97 9.22
CA ASP A 59 9.81 -21.21 10.47
C ASP A 59 8.44 -20.92 11.08
N THR A 60 8.44 -20.60 12.37
CA THR A 60 7.26 -20.14 13.13
C THR A 60 7.65 -18.98 14.02
N ILE A 61 6.93 -17.88 13.89
CA ILE A 61 7.12 -16.66 14.68
C ILE A 61 5.92 -16.51 15.60
N ASP A 62 6.15 -16.46 16.91
CA ASP A 62 5.10 -16.10 17.85
C ASP A 62 4.83 -14.58 17.76
N THR A 63 3.56 -14.21 17.61
CA THR A 63 3.13 -12.81 17.46
C THR A 63 2.40 -12.35 18.71
N VAL A 64 2.69 -11.12 19.13
CA VAL A 64 1.94 -10.44 20.19
C VAL A 64 0.91 -9.49 19.57
N PRO A 65 -0.27 -9.30 20.20
CA PRO A 65 -1.23 -8.30 19.75
C PRO A 65 -0.59 -6.91 19.68
N ASN A 66 -0.65 -6.27 18.50
CA ASN A 66 -0.16 -4.91 18.34
C ASN A 66 -1.24 -3.89 18.72
N LEU A 67 -1.50 -3.75 20.02
CA LEU A 67 -2.49 -2.81 20.58
C LEU A 67 -2.12 -1.34 20.33
N LYS A 68 -0.88 -1.04 19.91
CA LYS A 68 -0.37 0.31 19.67
C LYS A 68 -0.31 0.70 18.20
N ALA A 69 -0.69 -0.18 17.27
CA ALA A 69 -0.82 0.20 15.87
C ALA A 69 -1.89 1.30 15.77
N SER A 70 -1.43 2.53 15.58
CA SER A 70 -2.17 3.80 15.62
C SER A 70 -3.68 3.67 15.32
N GLU A 71 -4.49 3.44 16.37
CA GLU A 71 -5.97 3.48 16.24
C GLU A 71 -6.43 4.87 15.75
N GLN A 72 -5.61 5.88 16.02
CA GLN A 72 -5.85 7.25 15.57
C GLN A 72 -5.52 7.47 14.09
N GLY A 73 -4.64 6.65 13.49
CA GLY A 73 -4.17 6.72 12.10
C GLY A 73 -3.75 8.13 11.64
N THR A 74 -3.29 8.98 12.55
CA THR A 74 -2.89 10.38 12.29
C THR A 74 -1.48 10.51 11.72
N ILE A 75 -0.59 9.58 12.08
CA ILE A 75 0.80 9.54 11.65
C ILE A 75 1.09 8.18 11.02
N ILE A 76 1.69 8.19 9.84
CA ILE A 76 2.22 7.02 9.13
C ILE A 76 3.74 7.08 9.22
N ARG A 77 4.38 6.02 9.71
CA ARG A 77 5.84 5.94 9.82
C ARG A 77 6.38 4.82 8.92
N ILE A 78 7.35 5.16 8.09
CA ILE A 78 8.06 4.26 7.18
C ILE A 78 9.46 4.06 7.72
N HIS A 79 9.92 2.82 7.85
CA HIS A 79 11.28 2.50 8.30
C HIS A 79 12.04 1.86 7.15
N LEU A 80 13.31 2.22 6.97
CA LEU A 80 14.18 1.52 6.03
C LEU A 80 14.54 0.15 6.64
N VAL A 81 14.28 -0.92 5.89
CA VAL A 81 14.59 -2.28 6.36
C VAL A 81 16.10 -2.50 6.49
N SER A 82 16.90 -1.92 5.58
CA SER A 82 18.37 -2.00 5.61
C SER A 82 19.00 -1.17 6.73
N GLU A 83 18.29 -0.16 7.23
CA GLU A 83 18.76 0.81 8.21
C GLU A 83 17.69 0.94 9.32
N ALA A 84 17.70 0.00 10.26
CA ALA A 84 16.64 -0.17 11.27
C ALA A 84 16.31 1.11 12.09
N THR A 85 17.21 2.09 12.11
CA THR A 85 17.05 3.35 12.86
C THR A 85 16.54 4.52 12.01
N LYS A 86 16.54 4.41 10.68
CA LYS A 86 16.09 5.50 9.80
C LYS A 86 14.61 5.35 9.48
N SER A 87 13.83 6.39 9.79
CA SER A 87 12.39 6.40 9.51
C SER A 87 11.91 7.75 9.01
N TYR A 88 10.93 7.73 8.11
CA TYR A 88 10.15 8.88 7.68
C TYR A 88 8.79 8.86 8.37
N SER A 89 8.28 10.02 8.79
CA SER A 89 6.97 10.13 9.43
C SER A 89 6.12 11.16 8.70
N PHE A 90 4.97 10.74 8.21
CA PHE A 90 4.00 11.57 7.49
C PHE A 90 2.76 11.78 8.34
N ARG A 91 2.27 13.01 8.42
CA ARG A 91 0.99 13.30 9.07
C ARG A 91 -0.12 13.22 8.02
N ARG A 92 -1.03 12.25 8.15
CA ARG A 92 -2.17 12.04 7.23
C ARG A 92 -3.26 13.10 7.38
N GLY A 93 -3.36 13.72 8.56
CA GLY A 93 -4.32 14.80 8.83
C GLY A 93 -4.39 15.18 10.31
N THR A 94 -5.30 16.11 10.63
CA THR A 94 -5.57 16.55 12.01
C THR A 94 -6.56 15.63 12.73
N CYS A 95 -7.60 15.17 12.01
CA CYS A 95 -8.65 14.30 12.57
C CYS A 95 -8.21 12.83 12.62
N SER A 96 -8.57 12.11 13.69
CA SER A 96 -8.39 10.65 13.78
C SER A 96 -9.14 9.92 12.65
N SER A 97 -8.49 8.94 12.01
CA SER A 97 -9.11 8.07 11.01
C SER A 97 -8.32 6.77 10.89
N THR A 98 -9.02 5.64 10.83
CA THR A 98 -8.42 4.32 10.66
C THR A 98 -7.86 4.18 9.25
N ILE A 99 -6.59 3.81 9.12
CA ILE A 99 -6.01 3.43 7.83
C ILE A 99 -6.47 2.03 7.46
N PHE A 100 -7.02 1.87 6.25
CA PHE A 100 -7.50 0.57 5.77
C PHE A 100 -6.46 -0.17 4.93
N SER A 101 -5.67 0.54 4.12
CA SER A 101 -4.63 -0.06 3.29
C SER A 101 -3.46 0.90 3.09
N LEU A 102 -2.29 0.33 2.85
CA LEU A 102 -1.05 1.00 2.48
C LEU A 102 -0.45 0.29 1.27
N SER A 103 0.01 1.04 0.27
CA SER A 103 0.70 0.49 -0.90
C SER A 103 1.85 1.38 -1.32
N PHE A 104 3.07 0.84 -1.28
CA PHE A 104 4.22 1.45 -1.93
C PHE A 104 4.10 1.34 -3.46
N ALA A 105 4.72 2.27 -4.17
CA ALA A 105 4.99 2.12 -5.59
C ALA A 105 5.88 0.90 -5.87
N PRO A 106 5.78 0.27 -7.05
CA PRO A 106 6.72 -0.77 -7.45
C PRO A 106 8.17 -0.28 -7.42
N SER A 107 9.07 -1.03 -6.77
CA SER A 107 10.43 -0.60 -6.37
C SER A 107 11.43 -0.26 -7.48
N LEU A 108 11.02 -0.33 -8.75
CA LEU A 108 11.84 0.00 -9.93
C LEU A 108 11.37 1.29 -10.60
N GLN A 109 10.32 1.94 -10.07
CA GLN A 109 9.70 3.12 -10.65
C GLN A 109 9.93 4.31 -9.71
N LEU A 110 10.42 5.40 -10.29
CA LEU A 110 10.51 6.70 -9.63
C LEU A 110 9.37 7.58 -10.15
N PRO A 111 8.79 8.46 -9.30
CA PRO A 111 9.07 8.62 -7.87
C PRO A 111 8.57 7.47 -6.98
N ASP A 112 9.23 7.32 -5.84
CA ASP A 112 8.74 6.45 -4.77
C ASP A 112 7.59 7.16 -4.05
N ILE A 113 6.40 6.56 -4.12
CA ILE A 113 5.20 7.09 -3.47
C ILE A 113 4.57 6.02 -2.58
N LEU A 114 3.94 6.47 -1.50
CA LEU A 114 3.10 5.64 -0.65
C LEU A 114 1.66 6.09 -0.76
N VAL A 115 0.77 5.16 -1.13
CA VAL A 115 -0.68 5.37 -1.08
C VAL A 115 -1.25 4.85 0.23
N ALA A 116 -2.17 5.60 0.85
CA ALA A 116 -2.96 5.16 1.99
C ALA A 116 -4.46 5.40 1.77
N THR A 117 -5.30 4.42 2.13
CA THR A 117 -6.76 4.60 2.21
C THR A 117 -7.19 4.71 3.66
N SER A 118 -8.24 5.47 3.95
CA SER A 118 -8.70 5.67 5.33
C SER A 118 -10.23 5.62 5.49
N SER A 119 -10.68 5.50 6.75
CA SER A 119 -12.10 5.45 7.10
C SER A 119 -12.89 6.72 6.77
N SER A 120 -12.21 7.85 6.54
CA SER A 120 -12.82 9.07 6.00
C SER A 120 -13.24 8.96 4.53
N GLY A 121 -12.91 7.86 3.84
CA GLY A 121 -13.19 7.70 2.42
C GLY A 121 -12.17 8.40 1.50
N SER A 122 -11.07 8.88 2.08
CA SER A 122 -9.99 9.56 1.33
C SER A 122 -8.87 8.60 0.93
N VAL A 123 -8.21 8.93 -0.17
CA VAL A 123 -6.94 8.35 -0.61
C VAL A 123 -5.86 9.40 -0.44
N HIS A 124 -4.77 9.04 0.22
CA HIS A 124 -3.62 9.91 0.44
C HIS A 124 -2.42 9.38 -0.36
N ILE A 125 -1.66 10.27 -0.98
CA ILE A 125 -0.37 9.98 -1.60
C ILE A 125 0.69 10.75 -0.82
N PHE A 126 1.71 10.04 -0.38
CA PHE A 126 2.91 10.59 0.24
C PHE A 126 4.09 10.39 -0.70
N SER A 127 4.74 11.47 -1.10
CA SER A 127 5.96 11.41 -1.91
C SER A 127 7.16 11.07 -1.02
N LEU A 128 7.82 9.95 -1.29
CA LEU A 128 8.95 9.44 -0.52
C LEU A 128 10.25 9.93 -1.13
N GLY A 129 10.48 11.25 -1.07
CA GLY A 129 11.75 11.89 -1.40
C GLY A 129 12.19 11.78 -2.88
N PHE A 130 12.09 12.90 -3.61
CA PHE A 130 12.97 13.19 -4.73
C PHE A 130 14.31 13.75 -4.20
N GLU A 131 15.11 12.96 -3.49
CA GLU A 131 16.49 13.35 -3.17
C GLU A 131 17.46 12.82 -4.24
N THR A 132 17.35 13.35 -5.45
CA THR A 132 18.47 13.36 -6.41
C THR A 132 18.74 14.82 -6.79
N ASN A 133 19.87 15.34 -6.30
CA ASN A 133 20.48 16.65 -6.58
C ASN A 133 19.93 17.92 -5.91
N GLN A 134 20.12 18.06 -4.59
CA GLN A 134 20.42 19.37 -3.97
C GLN A 134 21.88 19.43 -3.46
N ARG A 135 22.80 18.77 -4.17
CA ARG A 135 24.24 18.82 -3.86
C ARG A 135 24.93 19.91 -4.69
N THR A 136 24.45 21.15 -4.60
CA THR A 136 25.22 22.40 -4.78
C THR A 136 24.27 23.61 -4.72
N LYS A 137 24.65 24.65 -3.97
CA LYS A 137 23.99 25.96 -3.79
C LYS A 137 22.98 26.11 -2.64
N LYS A 138 23.47 25.95 -1.40
CA LYS A 138 23.23 26.97 -0.36
C LYS A 138 24.55 27.33 0.30
N SER A 139 25.20 28.35 -0.26
CA SER A 139 26.26 29.08 0.42
C SER A 139 25.63 29.92 1.54
N GLY A 140 26.16 29.81 2.75
CA GLY A 140 26.00 30.84 3.79
C GLY A 140 25.02 30.51 4.91
N SER A 141 25.41 29.62 5.82
CA SER A 141 25.44 29.92 7.26
C SER A 141 26.23 28.82 7.98
N PHE A 142 27.36 29.20 8.55
CA PHE A 142 28.18 28.37 9.43
C PHE A 142 27.46 28.25 10.80
N LEU A 143 27.57 27.06 11.41
CA LEU A 143 27.07 26.61 12.73
C LEU A 143 25.70 25.90 12.72
N GLY A 144 25.76 24.58 12.50
CA GLY A 144 24.63 23.68 12.68
C GLY A 144 24.86 22.27 12.12
N SER A 145 26.08 21.74 12.21
CA SER A 145 26.36 20.36 11.83
C SER A 145 25.90 19.39 12.92
N ILE A 146 25.30 18.27 12.48
CA ILE A 146 24.82 17.10 13.24
C ILE A 146 23.33 17.14 13.62
N LEU A 147 22.46 17.20 12.61
CA LEU A 147 21.18 16.47 12.60
C LEU A 147 21.03 15.85 11.18
N PRO A 148 20.82 14.53 11.04
CA PRO A 148 20.45 13.96 9.73
C PRO A 148 19.14 14.60 9.29
N CYS A 149 19.00 14.93 7.98
CA CYS A 149 17.86 15.65 7.38
C CYS A 149 16.56 15.36 8.13
N SER A 150 16.20 16.33 8.96
CA SER A 150 15.44 16.14 10.19
C SER A 150 13.96 16.24 9.86
N VAL A 151 13.20 15.20 10.21
CA VAL A 151 11.77 15.08 10.59
C VAL A 151 10.75 16.15 10.14
N ASN A 152 11.13 17.43 10.12
CA ASN A 152 10.38 18.57 9.62
C ASN A 152 10.03 18.46 8.12
N ASP A 153 10.92 17.98 7.26
CA ASP A 153 10.64 17.90 5.81
C ASP A 153 9.57 16.84 5.47
N ALA A 154 9.47 15.78 6.27
CA ALA A 154 8.45 14.73 6.13
C ALA A 154 7.06 15.14 6.67
N LEU A 155 7.00 16.26 7.39
CA LEU A 155 5.77 16.90 7.85
C LEU A 155 5.34 18.06 6.95
N ASP A 156 6.11 18.37 5.90
CA ASP A 156 5.75 19.39 4.93
C ASP A 156 4.51 18.95 4.13
N PRO A 157 3.40 19.71 4.19
CA PRO A 157 2.22 19.46 3.36
C PRO A 157 2.51 19.35 1.87
N ALA A 158 3.62 19.90 1.38
CA ALA A 158 4.02 19.82 -0.03
C ALA A 158 4.18 18.37 -0.53
N HIS A 159 4.49 17.40 0.33
CA HIS A 159 4.66 16.00 -0.08
C HIS A 159 3.43 15.14 0.14
N HIS A 160 2.27 15.75 0.41
CA HIS A 160 1.04 15.05 0.77
C HIS A 160 -0.14 15.50 -0.11
N HIS A 161 -0.60 14.61 -0.97
CA HIS A 161 -1.76 14.85 -1.83
C HIS A 161 -2.94 14.00 -1.39
N VAL A 162 -4.15 14.56 -1.46
CA VAL A 162 -5.36 13.90 -0.97
C VAL A 162 -6.47 13.93 -2.02
N LEU A 163 -7.01 12.76 -2.33
CA LEU A 163 -8.29 12.61 -3.00
C LEU A 163 -9.36 12.38 -1.93
N HIS A 164 -10.23 13.36 -1.74
CA HIS A 164 -11.38 13.24 -0.86
C HIS A 164 -12.51 12.47 -1.55
N ASN A 165 -13.33 11.76 -0.76
CA ASN A 165 -14.53 11.06 -1.24
C ASN A 165 -14.28 10.07 -2.39
N ALA A 166 -13.10 9.43 -2.41
CA ALA A 166 -12.81 8.37 -3.37
C ALA A 166 -13.73 7.16 -3.15
N VAL A 167 -14.07 6.90 -1.87
CA VAL A 167 -15.04 5.87 -1.46
C VAL A 167 -15.95 6.50 -0.40
N SER A 168 -17.19 6.01 -0.30
CA SER A 168 -18.08 6.35 0.81
C SER A 168 -17.39 6.17 2.16
N ALA A 169 -17.49 7.17 3.03
CA ALA A 169 -16.90 7.13 4.36
C ALA A 169 -17.36 5.87 5.14
N GLY A 170 -16.44 5.27 5.89
CA GLY A 170 -16.66 4.04 6.65
C GLY A 170 -16.57 2.75 5.82
N VAL A 171 -16.66 2.81 4.50
CA VAL A 171 -16.51 1.62 3.65
C VAL A 171 -15.04 1.24 3.55
N ARG A 172 -14.71 0.01 3.99
CA ARG A 172 -13.35 -0.53 3.90
C ARG A 172 -12.90 -0.59 2.44
N SER A 173 -11.67 -0.16 2.19
CA SER A 173 -11.10 -0.11 0.85
C SER A 173 -9.63 -0.53 0.85
N TYR A 174 -9.21 -1.12 -0.26
CA TYR A 174 -7.84 -1.56 -0.50
C TYR A 174 -7.30 -0.91 -1.77
N ALA A 175 -6.18 -0.18 -1.65
CA ALA A 175 -5.51 0.44 -2.78
C ALA A 175 -4.23 -0.28 -3.15
N VAL A 176 -3.90 -0.25 -4.44
CA VAL A 176 -2.60 -0.68 -4.98
C VAL A 176 -2.11 0.35 -5.99
N VAL A 177 -0.86 0.80 -5.81
CA VAL A 177 -0.14 1.54 -6.85
C VAL A 177 0.28 0.56 -7.93
N ARG A 178 -0.34 0.66 -9.11
CA ARG A 178 -0.08 -0.26 -10.24
C ARG A 178 1.17 0.12 -11.00
N LYS A 179 1.35 1.43 -11.21
CA LYS A 179 2.35 2.01 -12.09
C LYS A 179 2.64 3.43 -11.65
N VAL A 180 3.90 3.82 -11.73
CA VAL A 180 4.34 5.21 -11.63
C VAL A 180 5.28 5.48 -12.80
N ASP A 181 5.00 6.54 -13.54
CA ASP A 181 5.80 7.02 -14.65
C ASP A 181 6.35 8.40 -14.33
N ASN A 182 7.65 8.59 -14.57
CA ASN A 182 8.23 9.92 -14.69
C ASN A 182 7.80 10.53 -16.02
N VAL A 183 7.20 11.71 -15.95
CA VAL A 183 6.92 12.57 -17.08
C VAL A 183 8.06 13.60 -17.11
N ALA A 184 9.03 13.38 -18.00
CA ALA A 184 10.15 14.30 -18.17
C ALA A 184 9.72 15.47 -19.04
N ASP A 185 9.77 16.69 -18.51
CA ASP A 185 9.77 17.89 -19.33
C ASP A 185 11.14 18.01 -19.99
N SER A 186 11.17 18.09 -21.33
CA SER A 186 12.39 18.10 -22.14
C SER A 186 13.28 19.35 -21.95
N SER A 187 13.02 20.20 -20.96
CA SER A 187 13.60 21.55 -20.87
C SER A 187 14.13 21.99 -19.50
N SER A 188 14.04 21.21 -18.41
CA SER A 188 14.62 21.63 -17.12
C SER A 188 15.17 20.47 -16.29
N SER A 189 16.23 20.74 -15.54
CA SER A 189 16.83 19.82 -14.54
C SER A 189 16.12 19.92 -13.19
N GLU A 190 14.81 20.15 -13.18
CA GLU A 190 13.99 20.35 -11.97
C GLU A 190 12.87 19.30 -11.89
N ILE A 191 12.29 19.17 -10.69
CA ILE A 191 11.42 18.08 -10.19
C ILE A 191 10.55 17.46 -11.30
N ALA A 192 10.75 16.16 -11.55
CA ALA A 192 10.02 15.43 -12.58
C ALA A 192 8.52 15.42 -12.28
N SER A 193 7.70 15.72 -13.29
CA SER A 193 6.27 15.46 -13.17
C SER A 193 6.04 13.95 -13.09
N CYS A 194 5.02 13.52 -12.37
CA CYS A 194 4.78 12.11 -12.07
C CYS A 194 3.35 11.76 -12.43
N ARG A 195 3.15 10.64 -13.11
CA ARG A 195 1.82 10.03 -13.31
C ARG A 195 1.77 8.67 -12.65
N ALA A 196 0.83 8.47 -11.73
CA ALA A 196 0.60 7.21 -11.04
C ALA A 196 -0.79 6.64 -11.37
N ILE A 197 -0.88 5.32 -11.54
CA ILE A 197 -2.14 4.59 -11.70
C ILE A 197 -2.42 3.81 -10.42
N ILE A 198 -3.58 4.06 -9.82
CA ILE A 198 -3.96 3.51 -8.52
C ILE A 198 -5.27 2.74 -8.70
N SER A 199 -5.24 1.44 -8.42
CA SER A 199 -6.47 0.65 -8.31
C SER A 199 -6.98 0.67 -6.89
N LEU A 200 -8.29 0.78 -6.75
CA LEU A 200 -9.01 0.77 -5.49
C LEU A 200 -10.12 -0.28 -5.57
N ILE A 201 -10.23 -1.12 -4.54
CA ILE A 201 -11.37 -2.04 -4.37
C ILE A 201 -12.02 -1.72 -3.04
N ALA A 202 -13.33 -1.53 -3.05
CA ALA A 202 -14.13 -1.22 -1.87
C ALA A 202 -15.06 -2.40 -1.51
N TYR A 203 -15.38 -2.52 -0.21
CA TYR A 203 -16.21 -3.59 0.33
C TYR A 203 -17.67 -3.54 -0.13
N ASN A 204 -18.10 -2.42 -0.69
CA ASN A 204 -19.39 -2.28 -1.39
C ASN A 204 -19.36 -2.90 -2.81
N GLY A 205 -18.25 -3.54 -3.21
CA GLY A 205 -18.14 -4.28 -4.46
C GLY A 205 -17.56 -3.48 -5.63
N TYR A 206 -17.25 -2.20 -5.44
CA TYR A 206 -16.73 -1.37 -6.52
C TYR A 206 -15.21 -1.53 -6.68
N PHE A 207 -14.78 -1.68 -7.93
CA PHE A 207 -13.41 -1.47 -8.38
C PHE A 207 -13.34 -0.12 -9.06
N GLN A 208 -12.36 0.70 -8.69
CA GLN A 208 -12.09 1.99 -9.32
C GLN A 208 -10.61 2.06 -9.69
N GLU A 209 -10.30 2.72 -10.79
CA GLU A 209 -8.94 3.05 -11.17
C GLU A 209 -8.79 4.55 -11.35
N TYR A 210 -7.89 5.13 -10.58
CA TYR A 210 -7.57 6.55 -10.64
C TYR A 210 -6.21 6.75 -11.29
N ALA A 211 -6.09 7.78 -12.12
CA ALA A 211 -4.80 8.35 -12.48
C ALA A 211 -4.55 9.61 -11.63
N PHE A 212 -3.39 9.64 -10.98
CA PHE A 212 -2.87 10.79 -10.27
C PHE A 212 -1.75 11.40 -11.10
N THR A 213 -1.78 12.72 -11.31
CA THR A 213 -0.68 13.44 -11.97
C THR A 213 -0.21 14.57 -11.08
N LEU A 214 1.10 14.65 -10.86
CA LEU A 214 1.78 15.74 -10.15
C LEU A 214 2.66 16.49 -11.14
N ASN A 215 2.46 17.79 -11.30
CA ASN A 215 3.29 18.61 -12.18
C ASN A 215 4.57 19.11 -11.47
N SER A 216 5.44 19.78 -12.22
CA SER A 216 6.69 20.37 -11.68
C SER A 216 6.44 21.51 -10.68
N GLN A 217 5.24 22.10 -10.68
CA GLN A 217 4.77 23.10 -9.72
C GLN A 217 4.16 22.49 -8.44
N ASN A 218 4.23 21.16 -8.29
CA ASN A 218 3.66 20.41 -7.17
C ASN A 218 2.11 20.48 -7.07
N GLU A 219 1.45 20.77 -8.19
CA GLU A 219 0.00 20.73 -8.29
C GLU A 219 -0.44 19.32 -8.71
N SER A 220 -1.35 18.75 -7.93
CA SER A 220 -1.89 17.42 -8.18
C SER A 220 -3.25 17.46 -8.86
N THR A 221 -3.43 16.58 -9.84
CA THR A 221 -4.73 16.31 -10.47
C THR A 221 -5.07 14.83 -10.36
N TRP A 222 -6.37 14.54 -10.30
CA TRP A 222 -6.90 13.19 -10.20
C TRP A 222 -7.97 12.99 -11.27
N SER A 223 -7.91 11.87 -11.97
CA SER A 223 -8.96 11.43 -12.90
C SER A 223 -9.40 10.01 -12.56
N LEU A 224 -10.72 9.77 -12.55
CA LEU A 224 -11.28 8.43 -12.50
C LEU A 224 -11.26 7.87 -13.92
N GLU A 225 -10.42 6.88 -14.17
CA GLU A 225 -10.24 6.27 -15.49
C GLU A 225 -11.26 5.15 -15.72
N ARG A 226 -11.54 4.35 -14.68
CA ARG A 226 -12.43 3.19 -14.77
C ARG A 226 -13.18 2.97 -13.47
N GLU A 227 -14.43 2.53 -13.58
CA GLU A 227 -15.24 2.06 -12.46
C GLU A 227 -16.05 0.83 -12.87
N PHE A 228 -16.03 -0.21 -12.04
CA PHE A 228 -16.79 -1.44 -12.24
C PHE A 228 -17.42 -1.90 -10.93
N ASN A 229 -18.63 -2.45 -11.00
CA ASN A 229 -19.20 -3.21 -9.90
C ASN A 229 -18.82 -4.69 -10.05
N LEU A 230 -17.89 -5.17 -9.22
CA LEU A 230 -17.38 -6.53 -9.28
C LEU A 230 -18.44 -7.59 -8.93
N VAL A 231 -19.47 -7.22 -8.16
CA VAL A 231 -20.55 -8.14 -7.77
C VAL A 231 -21.50 -8.38 -8.94
N ALA A 232 -21.84 -7.33 -9.69
CA ALA A 232 -22.71 -7.44 -10.87
C ALA A 232 -22.07 -8.26 -12.00
N VAL A 233 -20.74 -8.16 -12.17
CA VAL A 233 -19.99 -8.93 -13.18
C VAL A 233 -20.05 -10.43 -12.93
N ILE A 234 -20.13 -10.87 -11.66
CA ILE A 234 -20.23 -12.29 -11.30
C ILE A 234 -21.64 -12.82 -11.58
N SER A 235 -22.68 -12.00 -11.37
CA SER A 235 -24.08 -12.38 -11.61
C SER A 235 -24.38 -12.62 -13.10
N GLY A 236 -23.77 -11.85 -14.01
CA GLY A 236 -23.99 -12.01 -15.46
C GLY A 236 -23.42 -13.31 -16.05
N ASN A 237 -22.41 -13.91 -15.43
CA ASN A 237 -21.83 -15.19 -15.88
C ASN A 237 -22.56 -16.41 -15.30
N ALA A 238 -23.43 -16.23 -14.31
CA ALA A 238 -24.18 -17.33 -13.69
C ALA A 238 -25.44 -17.73 -14.49
N GLU A 239 -25.90 -16.90 -15.43
CA GLU A 239 -27.11 -17.17 -16.24
C GLU A 239 -26.83 -17.87 -17.57
N THR A 240 -25.58 -18.25 -17.86
CA THR A 240 -25.19 -18.90 -19.13
C THR A 240 -24.40 -20.20 -18.98
N SER A 241 -24.47 -20.86 -17.82
CA SER A 241 -23.86 -22.18 -17.59
C SER A 241 -24.90 -23.24 -17.22
#